data_AF-A0AAD8YGS4-F1
#
_entry.id   AF-A0AAD8YGS4-F1
#
_cell.length_a   1.000
_cell.length_b   1.000
_cell.length_c   1.000
_cell.angle_alpha   90.00
_cell.angle_beta   90.00
_cell.angle_gamma   90.00
#
_symmetry.space_group_name_H-M   'P 1'
#
loop_
_entity.id
_entity.type
_entity.pdbx_description
1 polymer ?
#
loop_
_entity_poly.entity_id
_entity_poly.type
_entity_poly.pdbx_seq_one_letter_code
_entity_poly.pdbx_strand_id
1 'polypeptide(L)'
;MATMTPSGGNMHIVKKSSPDLKEDPIKMVREVAPLPLTGHSIGIAHTRWATVGSITDKNAHPHTDASGKIAVVHNGSIFNKQEIRKELKELGYNFYGQTDTEVIAKLIGHYHEGGKVDIREATKKAMKRFQGTYGLAVMCSDYPEELVVTCHGSPLYIGVGDDGTFVASNPSALEIILGTLSSWGIRKLQRLIYMA
;
A
#
# COMPACT_ATOMS: atom_id res chain seq x y z
N MET A 1 2.00 5.48 -5.97
CA MET A 1 2.48 5.82 -4.61
C MET A 1 1.41 6.55 -3.82
N ALA A 2 1.45 6.45 -2.49
CA ALA A 2 0.73 7.34 -1.57
C ALA A 2 1.69 7.89 -0.51
N THR A 3 1.44 9.11 -0.03
CA THR A 3 2.18 9.74 1.07
C THR A 3 1.24 10.55 1.95
N MET A 4 1.67 10.87 3.18
CA MET A 4 0.92 11.72 4.12
C MET A 4 1.53 13.12 4.18
N THR A 5 0.69 14.15 4.19
CA THR A 5 1.14 15.55 4.35
C THR A 5 1.80 15.80 5.71
N PRO A 6 2.68 16.81 5.84
CA PRO A 6 3.40 17.13 7.08
C PRO A 6 2.50 17.42 8.29
N SER A 7 1.31 17.97 8.08
CA SER A 7 0.34 18.28 9.15
C SER A 7 -0.47 17.08 9.64
N GLY A 8 -0.25 15.89 9.06
CA GLY A 8 -1.09 14.70 9.27
C GLY A 8 -2.49 14.84 8.67
N GLY A 9 -3.12 13.73 8.29
CA GLY A 9 -4.54 13.69 7.95
C GLY A 9 -4.90 13.81 6.47
N ASN A 10 -4.06 14.39 5.60
CA ASN A 10 -4.31 14.42 4.15
C ASN A 10 -3.38 13.45 3.41
N MET A 11 -3.98 12.53 2.66
CA MET A 11 -3.27 11.54 1.86
C MET A 11 -3.16 12.00 0.41
N HIS A 12 -1.93 12.05 -0.11
CA HIS A 12 -1.67 12.30 -1.53
C HIS A 12 -1.42 10.99 -2.26
N ILE A 13 -2.19 10.74 -3.33
CA ILE A 13 -2.10 9.52 -4.14
C ILE A 13 -1.75 9.91 -5.58
N VAL A 14 -0.73 9.25 -6.11
CA VAL A 14 -0.30 9.39 -7.51
C VAL A 14 -0.16 8.00 -8.10
N LYS A 15 -0.85 7.75 -9.22
CA LYS A 15 -0.90 6.46 -9.89
C LYS A 15 -0.72 6.66 -11.38
N LYS A 16 0.17 5.85 -11.97
CA LYS A 16 0.36 5.76 -13.42
C LYS A 16 0.52 4.31 -13.82
N SER A 17 -0.05 3.96 -14.96
CA SER A 17 0.19 2.73 -15.68
C SER A 17 0.87 3.05 -17.00
N SER A 18 1.88 2.26 -17.35
CA SER A 18 2.49 2.32 -18.66
C SER A 18 1.73 1.37 -19.59
N PRO A 19 1.05 1.86 -20.65
CA PRO A 19 0.25 1.02 -21.54
C PRO A 19 1.10 0.17 -22.49
N ASP A 20 2.39 0.48 -22.64
CA ASP A 20 3.35 -0.32 -23.41
C ASP A 20 4.64 -0.55 -22.60
N LEU A 21 5.49 -1.49 -23.02
CA LEU A 21 6.75 -1.79 -22.31
C LEU A 21 7.84 -0.73 -22.53
N LYS A 22 7.56 0.35 -23.28
CA LYS A 22 8.56 1.34 -23.68
C LYS A 22 8.61 2.52 -22.72
N GLU A 23 7.50 2.86 -22.07
CA GLU A 23 7.45 3.93 -21.08
C GLU A 23 7.74 3.41 -19.67
N ASP A 24 8.61 4.12 -18.95
CA ASP A 24 8.92 3.85 -17.54
C ASP A 24 7.82 4.44 -16.63
N PRO A 25 7.00 3.61 -15.97
CA PRO A 25 5.94 4.09 -15.09
C PRO A 25 6.47 4.87 -13.87
N ILE A 26 7.72 4.62 -13.44
CA ILE A 26 8.34 5.38 -12.35
C ILE A 26 8.63 6.81 -12.80
N LYS A 27 9.15 6.98 -14.01
CA LYS A 27 9.35 8.29 -14.63
C LYS A 27 8.02 9.05 -14.74
N MET A 28 6.97 8.39 -15.23
CA MET A 28 5.64 9.01 -15.35
C MET A 28 5.10 9.48 -14.00
N VAL A 29 5.25 8.67 -12.93
CA VAL A 29 4.85 9.08 -11.56
C VAL A 29 5.64 10.30 -11.11
N ARG A 30 6.96 10.36 -11.36
CA ARG A 30 7.81 11.50 -10.96
C ARG A 30 7.42 12.80 -11.66
N GLU A 31 6.97 12.74 -12.91
CA GLU A 31 6.55 13.91 -13.68
C GLU A 31 5.24 14.53 -13.17
N VAL A 32 4.33 13.72 -12.60
CA VAL A 32 3.03 14.20 -12.12
C VAL A 32 2.95 14.34 -10.60
N ALA A 33 3.90 13.78 -9.86
CA ALA A 33 3.95 13.90 -8.42
C ALA A 33 4.37 15.32 -8.01
N PRO A 34 3.80 15.88 -6.92
CA PRO A 34 4.16 17.21 -6.43
C PRO A 34 5.52 17.15 -5.69
N LEU A 35 6.59 16.87 -6.43
CA LEU A 35 7.95 16.80 -5.90
C LEU A 35 8.55 18.22 -5.78
N PRO A 36 9.33 18.51 -4.72
CA PRO A 36 9.67 17.62 -3.61
C PRO A 36 8.53 17.50 -2.58
N LEU A 37 8.34 16.31 -2.01
CA LEU A 37 7.35 16.02 -0.96
C LEU A 37 7.86 16.45 0.42
N THR A 38 8.23 17.71 0.55
CA THR A 38 8.87 18.26 1.76
C THR A 38 7.99 18.06 2.99
N GLY A 39 8.56 17.42 4.02
CA GLY A 39 7.89 17.16 5.30
C GLY A 39 6.96 15.94 5.32
N HIS A 40 6.81 15.22 4.20
CA HIS A 40 6.10 13.94 4.19
C HIS A 40 6.99 12.89 4.88
N SER A 41 6.49 12.23 5.93
CA SER A 41 7.27 11.29 6.75
C SER A 41 6.92 9.83 6.52
N ILE A 42 5.83 9.55 5.81
CA ILE A 42 5.35 8.19 5.52
C ILE A 42 4.91 8.06 4.07
N GLY A 43 5.23 6.92 3.45
CA GLY A 43 4.79 6.62 2.10
C GLY A 43 4.83 5.14 1.71
N ILE A 44 3.97 4.78 0.77
CA ILE A 44 3.93 3.48 0.11
C ILE A 44 4.05 3.66 -1.40
N ALA A 45 4.89 2.84 -2.05
CA ALA A 45 5.03 2.79 -3.50
C ALA A 45 4.96 1.33 -3.98
N HIS A 46 4.57 1.15 -5.23
CA HIS A 46 4.33 -0.17 -5.81
C HIS A 46 4.54 -0.15 -7.33
N THR A 47 5.27 -1.12 -7.85
CA THR A 47 5.30 -1.46 -9.28
C THR A 47 4.42 -2.66 -9.54
N ARG A 48 3.37 -2.50 -10.35
CA ARG A 48 2.36 -3.55 -10.53
C ARG A 48 2.56 -4.33 -11.82
N TRP A 49 2.87 -5.62 -11.69
CA TRP A 49 2.70 -6.58 -12.77
C TRP A 49 1.25 -7.09 -12.82
N ALA A 50 0.49 -6.67 -13.83
CA ALA A 50 -0.92 -7.02 -13.95
C ALA A 50 -1.12 -8.51 -14.31
N THR A 51 -1.51 -9.34 -13.34
CA THR A 51 -2.00 -10.71 -13.57
C THR A 51 -3.52 -10.81 -13.62
N VAL A 52 -4.23 -9.81 -13.06
CA VAL A 52 -5.70 -9.71 -13.11
C VAL A 52 -6.12 -8.27 -13.39
N GLY A 53 -7.01 -8.08 -14.35
CA GLY A 53 -7.51 -6.76 -14.75
C GLY A 53 -6.56 -6.00 -15.66
N SER A 54 -7.09 -5.03 -16.41
CA SER A 54 -6.34 -4.28 -17.41
C SER A 54 -5.23 -3.41 -16.81
N ILE A 55 -4.22 -3.11 -17.62
CA ILE A 55 -3.15 -2.16 -17.28
C ILE A 55 -3.73 -0.74 -17.41
N THR A 56 -4.13 -0.16 -16.28
CA THR A 56 -4.74 1.18 -16.21
C THR A 56 -4.35 1.89 -14.91
N ASP A 57 -4.36 3.23 -14.91
CA ASP A 57 -4.14 4.05 -13.70
C ASP A 57 -5.11 3.66 -12.57
N LYS A 58 -6.34 3.27 -12.91
CA LYS A 58 -7.35 2.79 -11.94
C LYS A 58 -6.89 1.51 -11.25
N ASN A 59 -6.38 0.53 -12.00
CA ASN A 59 -5.94 -0.76 -11.48
C ASN A 59 -4.53 -0.72 -10.87
N ALA A 60 -3.72 0.30 -11.16
CA ALA A 60 -2.43 0.51 -10.52
C ALA A 60 -2.57 0.60 -8.99
N HIS A 61 -1.47 0.48 -8.25
CA HIS A 61 -1.47 0.62 -6.80
C HIS A 61 -1.01 2.04 -6.39
N PRO A 62 -1.43 2.55 -5.22
CA PRO A 62 -2.29 1.90 -4.21
C PRO A 62 -3.79 1.90 -4.55
N HIS A 63 -4.56 1.04 -3.88
CA HIS A 63 -6.02 1.11 -3.84
C HIS A 63 -6.51 1.72 -2.53
N THR A 64 -7.66 2.41 -2.58
CA THR A 64 -8.24 3.06 -1.39
C THR A 64 -9.53 2.38 -0.93
N ASP A 65 -9.86 2.60 0.35
CA ASP A 65 -11.16 2.21 0.89
C ASP A 65 -12.31 3.11 0.34
N ALA A 66 -13.52 3.00 0.91
CA ALA A 66 -14.66 3.82 0.48
C ALA A 66 -14.55 5.29 0.91
N SER A 67 -13.92 5.56 2.05
CA SER A 67 -13.75 6.92 2.56
C SER A 67 -12.56 7.66 1.95
N GLY A 68 -11.61 6.92 1.35
CA GLY A 68 -10.35 7.49 0.86
C GLY A 68 -9.30 7.68 1.95
N LYS A 69 -9.62 7.33 3.21
CA LYS A 69 -8.70 7.45 4.35
C LYS A 69 -7.64 6.36 4.39
N ILE A 70 -7.88 5.23 3.74
CA ILE A 70 -6.97 4.09 3.75
C ILE A 70 -6.38 3.89 2.36
N ALA A 71 -5.08 3.63 2.27
CA ALA A 71 -4.40 3.20 1.05
C ALA A 71 -3.61 1.92 1.25
N VAL A 72 -3.71 1.01 0.29
CA VAL A 72 -3.09 -0.33 0.32
C VAL A 72 -2.25 -0.57 -0.92
N VAL A 73 -1.03 -1.07 -0.73
CA VAL A 73 -0.22 -1.73 -1.76
C VAL A 73 -0.11 -3.21 -1.42
N HIS A 74 -0.08 -4.09 -2.43
CA HIS A 74 -0.17 -5.54 -2.24
C HIS A 74 0.60 -6.31 -3.32
N ASN A 75 1.34 -7.33 -2.90
CA ASN A 75 1.91 -8.38 -3.73
C ASN A 75 1.30 -9.71 -3.35
N GLY A 76 1.02 -10.55 -4.35
CA GLY A 76 0.38 -11.85 -4.14
C GLY A 76 -0.93 -11.95 -4.89
N SER A 77 -1.80 -12.86 -4.45
CA SER A 77 -3.08 -13.12 -5.09
C SER A 77 -4.09 -13.61 -4.07
N ILE A 78 -5.26 -12.96 -4.06
CA ILE A 78 -6.39 -13.36 -3.22
C ILE A 78 -7.37 -14.20 -4.04
N PHE A 79 -7.49 -15.48 -3.69
CA PHE A 79 -8.25 -16.47 -4.45
C PHE A 79 -9.76 -16.31 -4.24
N ASN A 80 -10.21 -15.95 -3.03
CA ASN A 80 -11.62 -15.76 -2.70
C ASN A 80 -12.10 -14.30 -2.87
N LYS A 81 -11.39 -13.49 -3.68
CA LYS A 81 -11.74 -12.07 -3.86
C LYS A 81 -13.15 -11.82 -4.40
N GLN A 82 -13.68 -12.71 -5.25
CA GLN A 82 -14.98 -12.53 -5.88
C GLN A 82 -16.12 -12.70 -4.88
N GLU A 83 -15.98 -13.65 -3.95
CA GLU A 83 -16.91 -13.87 -2.83
C GLU A 83 -16.99 -12.62 -1.96
N ILE A 84 -15.86 -12.14 -1.46
CA ILE A 84 -15.79 -10.96 -0.59
C ILE A 84 -16.25 -9.70 -1.33
N ARG A 85 -15.92 -9.55 -2.62
CA ARG A 85 -16.40 -8.44 -3.44
C ARG A 85 -17.92 -8.45 -3.57
N LYS A 86 -18.55 -9.62 -3.70
CA LYS A 86 -20.01 -9.76 -3.76
C LYS A 86 -20.63 -9.34 -2.42
N GLU A 87 -20.12 -9.84 -1.29
CA GLU A 87 -20.58 -9.44 0.05
C GLU A 87 -20.50 -7.92 0.24
N LEU A 88 -19.37 -7.29 -0.10
CA LEU A 88 -19.19 -5.85 0.03
C LEU A 88 -20.15 -5.07 -0.88
N LYS A 89 -20.44 -5.56 -2.09
CA LYS A 89 -21.45 -4.93 -2.97
C LYS A 89 -22.86 -5.01 -2.37
N GLU A 90 -23.22 -6.12 -1.74
CA GLU A 90 -24.50 -6.28 -1.04
C GLU A 90 -24.62 -5.32 0.16
N LEU A 91 -23.49 -4.97 0.78
CA LEU A 91 -23.38 -3.93 1.81
C LEU A 91 -23.35 -2.49 1.25
N GLY A 92 -23.47 -2.32 -0.07
CA GLY A 92 -23.54 -1.00 -0.73
C GLY A 92 -22.19 -0.42 -1.18
N TYR A 93 -21.11 -1.18 -1.14
CA TYR A 93 -19.79 -0.69 -1.58
C TYR A 93 -19.67 -0.68 -3.10
N ASN A 94 -19.24 0.46 -3.64
CA ASN A 94 -18.88 0.61 -5.05
C ASN A 94 -17.44 0.16 -5.30
N PHE A 95 -17.24 -0.47 -6.46
CA PHE A 95 -15.93 -0.87 -6.95
C PHE A 95 -15.69 -0.33 -8.36
N TYR A 96 -14.48 0.13 -8.60
CA TYR A 96 -14.06 0.81 -9.83
C TYR A 96 -12.95 0.04 -10.55
N GLY A 97 -12.17 -0.75 -9.81
CA GLY A 97 -11.12 -1.61 -10.33
C GLY A 97 -11.54 -3.07 -10.47
N GLN A 98 -10.61 -3.88 -10.96
CA GLN A 98 -10.77 -5.34 -11.13
C GLN A 98 -9.83 -6.14 -10.22
N THR A 99 -9.08 -5.45 -9.36
CA THR A 99 -8.01 -6.03 -8.56
C THR A 99 -8.56 -6.63 -7.27
N ASP A 100 -7.88 -7.66 -6.77
CA ASP A 100 -8.04 -8.12 -5.39
C ASP A 100 -7.68 -7.03 -4.37
N THR A 101 -6.70 -6.20 -4.70
CA THR A 101 -6.19 -5.16 -3.81
C THR A 101 -7.26 -4.11 -3.49
N GLU A 102 -8.17 -3.82 -4.42
CA GLU A 102 -9.36 -3.00 -4.12
C GLU A 102 -10.28 -3.69 -3.10
N VAL A 103 -10.47 -5.00 -3.20
CA VAL A 103 -11.25 -5.79 -2.22
C VAL A 103 -10.59 -5.75 -0.84
N ILE A 104 -9.26 -5.86 -0.78
CA ILE A 104 -8.49 -5.70 0.46
C ILE A 104 -8.77 -4.32 1.09
N ALA A 105 -8.58 -3.24 0.33
CA ALA A 105 -8.74 -1.88 0.84
C ALA A 105 -10.17 -1.63 1.34
N LYS A 106 -11.19 -2.08 0.60
CA LYS A 106 -12.59 -1.94 0.99
C LYS A 106 -12.94 -2.76 2.23
N LEU A 107 -12.44 -4.00 2.36
CA LEU A 107 -12.72 -4.83 3.53
C LEU A 107 -12.05 -4.28 4.81
N ILE A 108 -10.81 -3.78 4.71
CA ILE A 108 -10.15 -3.11 5.84
C ILE A 108 -10.94 -1.86 6.24
N GLY A 109 -11.34 -1.04 5.27
CA GLY A 109 -12.17 0.14 5.51
C GLY A 109 -13.51 -0.18 6.14
N HIS A 110 -14.15 -1.28 5.73
CA HIS A 110 -15.39 -1.76 6.33
C HIS A 110 -15.22 -2.06 7.84
N TYR A 111 -14.14 -2.74 8.24
CA TYR A 111 -13.88 -2.99 9.66
C TYR A 111 -13.47 -1.73 10.43
N HIS A 112 -12.79 -0.79 9.77
CA HIS A 112 -12.35 0.47 10.37
C HIS A 112 -13.44 1.56 10.39
N GLU A 113 -14.56 1.37 9.70
CA GLU A 113 -15.59 2.38 9.46
C GLU A 113 -15.98 3.15 10.73
N GLY A 114 -15.90 4.48 10.68
CA GLY A 114 -16.22 5.36 11.81
C GLY A 114 -15.26 5.24 13.00
N GLY A 115 -14.07 4.64 12.82
CA GLY A 115 -13.09 4.44 13.90
C GLY A 115 -13.49 3.36 14.90
N LYS A 116 -14.47 2.49 14.57
CA LYS A 116 -14.98 1.43 15.46
C LYS A 116 -13.91 0.44 15.90
N VAL A 117 -12.90 0.23 15.06
CA VAL A 117 -11.76 -0.66 15.29
C VAL A 117 -10.51 0.08 14.83
N ASP A 118 -9.40 0.00 15.55
CA ASP A 118 -8.14 0.59 15.08
C ASP A 118 -7.65 -0.06 13.77
N ILE A 119 -6.77 0.62 13.05
CA ILE A 119 -6.33 0.17 11.72
C ILE A 119 -5.59 -1.18 11.74
N ARG A 120 -4.88 -1.51 12.83
CA ARG A 120 -4.12 -2.76 12.96
C ARG A 120 -5.08 -3.93 13.12
N GLU A 121 -6.05 -3.81 14.03
CA GLU A 121 -7.06 -4.84 14.26
C GLU A 121 -8.05 -4.95 13.09
N ALA A 122 -8.39 -3.84 12.42
CA ALA A 122 -9.18 -3.87 11.19
C ALA A 122 -8.45 -4.66 10.07
N THR A 123 -7.15 -4.41 9.91
CA THR A 123 -6.29 -5.14 8.96
C THR A 123 -6.25 -6.62 9.31
N LYS A 124 -6.01 -6.97 10.57
CA LYS A 124 -5.97 -8.35 11.05
C LYS A 124 -7.31 -9.09 10.84
N LYS A 125 -8.44 -8.43 11.09
CA LYS A 125 -9.79 -8.98 10.82
C LYS A 125 -9.98 -9.27 9.33
N ALA A 126 -9.59 -8.33 8.46
CA ALA A 126 -9.64 -8.53 7.01
C ALA A 126 -8.76 -9.70 6.57
N MET A 127 -7.53 -9.81 7.08
CA MET A 127 -6.60 -10.87 6.69
C MET A 127 -7.09 -12.27 7.04
N LYS A 128 -7.86 -12.43 8.12
CA LYS A 128 -8.48 -13.71 8.49
C LYS A 128 -9.53 -14.19 7.48
N ARG A 129 -10.08 -13.30 6.64
CA ARG A 129 -11.07 -13.63 5.62
C ARG A 129 -10.43 -14.07 4.30
N PHE A 130 -9.18 -13.70 4.04
CA PHE A 130 -8.56 -13.90 2.74
C PHE A 130 -7.87 -15.26 2.62
N GLN A 131 -8.08 -15.89 1.46
CA GLN A 131 -7.38 -17.10 1.04
C GLN A 131 -6.43 -16.76 -0.10
N GLY A 132 -5.18 -17.20 0.00
CA GLY A 132 -4.16 -16.96 -1.02
C GLY A 132 -2.87 -16.45 -0.40
N THR A 133 -2.03 -15.80 -1.20
CA THR A 133 -0.76 -15.21 -0.74
C THR A 133 -0.86 -13.71 -0.77
N TYR A 134 -0.22 -13.04 0.18
CA TYR A 134 -0.17 -11.59 0.23
C TYR A 134 1.09 -11.10 0.95
N GLY A 135 1.60 -9.96 0.53
CA GLY A 135 2.53 -9.09 1.24
C GLY A 135 1.99 -7.69 1.00
N LEU A 136 1.61 -6.97 2.05
CA LEU A 136 0.93 -5.69 1.89
C LEU A 136 1.35 -4.66 2.92
N ALA A 137 1.16 -3.40 2.55
CA ALA A 137 1.31 -2.25 3.43
C ALA A 137 0.07 -1.36 3.36
N VAL A 138 -0.35 -0.88 4.53
CA VAL A 138 -1.58 -0.09 4.74
C VAL A 138 -1.22 1.23 5.41
N MET A 139 -1.59 2.33 4.78
CA MET A 139 -1.61 3.67 5.36
C MET A 139 -3.04 4.05 5.73
N CYS A 140 -3.21 4.81 6.82
CA CYS A 140 -4.49 5.36 7.23
C CYS A 140 -4.33 6.82 7.66
N SER A 141 -5.16 7.72 7.14
CA SER A 141 -5.12 9.15 7.51
C SER A 141 -5.48 9.41 8.97
N ASP A 142 -6.26 8.51 9.60
CA ASP A 142 -6.59 8.58 11.02
C ASP A 142 -5.39 8.16 11.91
N TYR A 143 -4.38 7.51 11.31
CA TYR A 143 -3.11 7.10 11.95
C TYR A 143 -1.93 7.55 11.09
N PRO A 144 -1.69 8.87 10.95
CA PRO A 144 -0.79 9.43 9.93
C PRO A 144 0.69 9.09 10.14
N GLU A 145 1.07 8.57 11.30
CA GLU A 145 2.45 8.14 11.61
C GLU A 145 2.60 6.60 11.61
N GLU A 146 1.52 5.87 11.36
CA GLU A 146 1.51 4.42 11.40
C GLU A 146 1.52 3.79 10.02
N LEU A 147 2.25 2.69 9.93
CA LEU A 147 2.32 1.86 8.73
C LEU A 147 2.09 0.43 9.16
N VAL A 148 0.97 -0.16 8.71
CA VAL A 148 0.64 -1.54 9.02
C VAL A 148 1.14 -2.42 7.88
N VAL A 149 1.96 -3.40 8.18
CA VAL A 149 2.47 -4.37 7.21
C VAL A 149 2.14 -5.79 7.65
N THR A 150 1.85 -6.65 6.69
CA THR A 150 1.57 -8.07 6.94
C THR A 150 1.87 -8.91 5.71
N CYS A 151 2.28 -10.15 5.92
CA CYS A 151 2.59 -11.09 4.85
C CYS A 151 2.12 -12.51 5.18
N HIS A 152 1.77 -13.24 4.12
CA HIS A 152 1.49 -14.67 4.09
C HIS A 152 1.88 -15.20 2.71
N GLY A 153 2.98 -15.94 2.61
CA GLY A 153 3.46 -16.54 1.36
C GLY A 153 4.09 -15.58 0.33
N SER A 154 3.89 -14.26 0.42
CA SER A 154 4.66 -13.26 -0.35
C SER A 154 5.66 -12.55 0.58
N PRO A 155 6.94 -12.44 0.22
CA PRO A 155 7.96 -11.93 1.14
C PRO A 155 7.82 -10.43 1.42
N LEU A 156 8.13 -10.06 2.67
CA LEU A 156 8.37 -8.68 3.11
C LEU A 156 9.62 -8.66 3.97
N TYR A 157 10.49 -7.69 3.71
CA TYR A 157 11.73 -7.45 4.43
C TYR A 157 11.63 -6.08 5.10
N ILE A 158 12.02 -6.00 6.37
CA ILE A 158 12.04 -4.75 7.13
C ILE A 158 13.50 -4.35 7.35
N GLY A 159 13.89 -3.21 6.79
CA GLY A 159 15.16 -2.56 7.05
C GLY A 159 14.97 -1.45 8.08
N VAL A 160 15.82 -1.43 9.10
CA VAL A 160 15.82 -0.38 10.13
C VAL A 160 17.16 0.34 10.03
N GLY A 161 17.12 1.63 9.72
CA GLY A 161 18.29 2.50 9.69
C GLY A 161 18.05 3.79 10.47
N ASP A 162 19.06 4.66 10.47
CA ASP A 162 19.01 5.95 11.17
C ASP A 162 17.98 6.90 10.57
N ASP A 163 17.84 6.86 9.24
CA ASP A 163 16.86 7.65 8.48
C ASP A 163 15.44 7.07 8.53
N GLY A 164 15.27 5.88 9.14
CA GLY A 164 13.98 5.34 9.51
C GLY A 164 13.74 3.88 9.15
N THR A 165 12.47 3.50 9.05
CA THR A 165 12.05 2.10 8.81
C THR A 165 11.55 1.93 7.40
N PHE A 166 12.18 1.03 6.67
CA PHE A 166 11.87 0.72 5.29
C PHE A 166 11.32 -0.69 5.22
N VAL A 167 10.32 -0.89 4.37
CA VAL A 167 9.82 -2.25 4.09
C VAL A 167 9.87 -2.46 2.58
N ALA A 168 10.33 -3.62 2.16
CA ALA A 168 10.36 -3.97 0.75
C ALA A 168 9.97 -5.42 0.49
N SER A 169 9.46 -5.70 -0.71
CA SER A 169 9.24 -7.09 -1.16
C SER A 169 10.53 -7.77 -1.65
N ASN A 170 11.59 -6.99 -1.92
CA ASN A 170 12.90 -7.46 -2.35
C ASN A 170 14.00 -6.76 -1.53
N PRO A 171 14.94 -7.50 -0.91
CA PRO A 171 16.00 -6.90 -0.08
C PRO A 171 16.91 -5.94 -0.85
N SER A 172 17.08 -6.09 -2.17
CA SER A 172 17.91 -5.18 -2.97
C SER A 172 17.40 -3.73 -2.93
N ALA A 173 16.09 -3.52 -2.76
CA ALA A 173 15.52 -2.19 -2.58
C ALA A 173 15.94 -1.55 -1.25
N LEU A 174 16.18 -2.36 -0.21
CA LEU A 174 16.67 -1.89 1.07
C LEU A 174 18.16 -1.56 1.01
N GLU A 175 18.96 -2.35 0.29
CA GLU A 175 20.41 -2.10 0.14
C GLU A 175 20.69 -0.74 -0.54
N ILE A 176 19.89 -0.37 -1.53
CA ILE A 176 19.98 0.94 -2.22
C ILE A 176 19.75 2.09 -1.24
N ILE A 177 18.86 1.90 -0.26
CA ILE A 177 18.43 2.96 0.66
C ILE A 177 19.31 3.01 1.92
N LEU A 178 19.65 1.85 2.48
CA LEU A 178 20.31 1.72 3.78
C LEU A 178 21.82 1.47 3.70
N GLY A 179 22.36 1.21 2.50
CA GLY A 179 23.72 0.70 2.35
C GLY A 179 23.85 -0.76 2.79
N THR A 180 25.08 -1.22 3.05
CA THR A 180 25.37 -2.61 3.41
C THR A 180 24.88 -2.92 4.83
N LEU A 181 24.15 -4.04 5.01
CA LEU A 181 23.32 -4.42 6.18
C LEU A 181 24.05 -4.59 7.55
N SER A 182 25.31 -4.18 7.70
CA SER A 182 26.18 -4.72 8.76
C SER A 182 26.20 -3.99 10.12
N SER A 183 25.46 -2.91 10.39
CA SER A 183 25.81 -2.10 11.57
C SER A 183 24.83 -1.12 12.22
N TRP A 184 23.52 -1.35 12.50
CA TRP A 184 22.71 -0.23 13.05
C TRP A 184 21.60 -0.52 14.09
N GLY A 185 21.45 0.43 15.03
CA GLY A 185 20.32 0.71 15.95
C GLY A 185 20.55 2.05 16.69
N ILE A 186 19.60 2.90 17.14
CA ILE A 186 18.15 3.14 16.94
C ILE A 186 17.87 4.66 17.22
N ARG A 187 17.06 5.35 16.36
CA ARG A 187 16.07 6.46 16.57
C ARG A 187 16.24 7.73 15.67
N LYS A 188 15.36 7.96 14.67
CA LYS A 188 14.18 8.89 14.58
C LYS A 188 13.43 8.59 13.25
N LEU A 189 12.12 8.83 13.18
CA LEU A 189 11.18 8.20 12.22
C LEU A 189 10.99 8.92 10.87
N GLN A 190 11.31 8.23 9.76
CA GLN A 190 10.64 8.36 8.45
C GLN A 190 10.36 6.93 7.91
N ARG A 191 9.21 6.66 7.28
CA ARG A 191 8.81 5.30 6.86
C ARG A 191 8.46 5.25 5.38
N LEU A 192 9.34 4.73 4.53
CA LEU A 192 9.07 4.51 3.10
C LEU A 192 9.02 3.01 2.77
N ILE A 193 7.95 2.56 2.11
CA ILE A 193 7.80 1.17 1.66
C ILE A 193 7.83 1.08 0.15
N TYR A 194 8.66 0.17 -0.37
CA TYR A 194 8.76 -0.15 -1.78
C TYR A 194 8.37 -1.60 -2.05
N MET A 195 7.22 -1.79 -2.71
CA MET A 195 6.79 -3.10 -3.17
C MET A 195 7.13 -3.25 -4.66
N ALA A 196 8.05 -4.16 -4.97
CA ALA A 196 8.40 -4.58 -6.33
C ALA A 196 7.38 -5.58 -6.89
#